data_AF-A0A1V3C026-F1
#
_entry.id   AF-A0A1V3C026-F1
#
_cell.length_a   1.000
_cell.length_b   1.000
_cell.length_c   1.000
_cell.angle_alpha   90.00
_cell.angle_beta   90.00
_cell.angle_gamma   90.00
#
_symmetry.space_group_name_H-M   'P 1'
#
loop_
_entity.id
_entity.type
_entity.pdbx_description
1 polymer ?
#
loop_
_entity_poly.entity_id
_entity_poly.type
_entity_poly.pdbx_seq_one_letter_code
_entity_poly.pdbx_strand_id
1 'polypeptide(L)'
;MERGHRAVRDCEGCDLRPDPLQTATPAEFVAAMRRYRRWAGNPSFRLLAERCAHMCSAATFHGILNGTELPKFTVLNAFVIACGGDEEKCQRWATAWRCLDQEGAGPAPSPVILLPPPDEQEPPGA
;
A
#
# COMPACT_ATOMS: atom_id res chain seq x y z
N MET A 1 -26.00 1.87 6.41
CA MET A 1 -25.76 2.95 5.42
C MET A 1 -24.35 3.48 5.63
N GLU A 2 -23.36 2.81 5.06
CA GLU A 2 -21.96 3.18 5.22
C GLU A 2 -21.58 4.02 4.00
N ARG A 3 -21.46 5.34 4.21
CA ARG A 3 -21.09 6.27 3.15
C ARG A 3 -19.68 5.94 2.69
N GLY A 4 -19.57 5.28 1.55
CA GLY A 4 -18.31 5.04 0.86
C GLY A 4 -17.58 6.37 0.68
N HIS A 5 -16.45 6.52 1.37
CA HIS A 5 -15.49 7.58 1.11
C HIS A 5 -14.93 7.38 -0.30
N ARG A 6 -15.67 7.88 -1.29
CA ARG A 6 -15.18 8.17 -2.63
C ARG A 6 -14.11 9.25 -2.44
N ALA A 7 -12.85 8.87 -2.63
CA ALA A 7 -11.75 9.83 -2.62
C ALA A 7 -12.15 11.00 -3.53
N VAL A 8 -12.22 12.19 -2.92
CA VAL A 8 -12.56 13.43 -3.62
C VAL A 8 -11.50 13.59 -4.70
N ARG A 9 -11.93 13.59 -5.97
CA ARG A 9 -11.03 13.84 -7.09
C ARG A 9 -10.57 15.29 -6.99
N ASP A 10 -9.28 15.55 -7.18
CA ASP A 10 -8.79 16.92 -7.32
C ASP A 10 -9.50 17.62 -8.51
N CYS A 11 -9.58 18.95 -8.43
CA CYS A 11 -10.04 19.75 -9.56
C CYS A 11 -9.15 19.51 -10.79
N GLU A 12 -9.77 19.41 -11.96
CA GLU A 12 -9.08 19.19 -13.24
C GLU A 12 -7.92 20.20 -13.42
N GLY A 13 -6.72 19.68 -13.70
CA GLY A 13 -5.53 20.49 -14.02
C GLY A 13 -4.55 20.75 -12.87
N CYS A 14 -4.83 20.29 -11.64
CA CYS A 14 -3.89 20.35 -10.52
C CYS A 14 -3.44 18.95 -10.09
N ASP A 15 -2.65 18.25 -10.91
CA ASP A 15 -2.07 16.96 -10.52
C ASP A 15 -0.88 17.17 -9.56
N LEU A 16 -1.18 17.39 -8.27
CA LEU A 16 -0.21 17.26 -7.17
C LEU A 16 0.14 15.77 -6.89
N ARG A 17 -0.21 14.88 -7.82
CA ARG A 17 -0.07 13.44 -7.66
C ARG A 17 1.42 13.09 -7.58
N PRO A 18 1.87 12.41 -6.51
CA PRO A 18 3.25 11.97 -6.41
C PRO A 18 3.54 10.94 -7.49
N ASP A 19 4.55 11.20 -8.32
CA ASP A 19 4.98 10.28 -9.36
C ASP A 19 6.08 9.36 -8.83
N PRO A 20 5.85 8.03 -8.77
CA PRO A 20 6.83 7.09 -8.23
C PRO A 20 8.03 6.91 -9.16
N LEU A 21 7.97 7.29 -10.44
CA LEU A 21 9.10 7.17 -11.36
C LEU A 21 10.22 8.17 -11.06
N GLN A 22 9.92 9.22 -10.29
CA GLN A 22 10.93 10.20 -9.87
C GLN A 22 11.75 9.72 -8.66
N THR A 23 11.43 8.56 -8.08
CA THR A 23 12.16 8.05 -6.91
C THR A 23 13.33 7.19 -7.35
N ALA A 24 14.54 7.58 -6.92
CA ALA A 24 15.78 6.86 -7.23
C ALA A 24 16.24 5.90 -6.11
N THR A 25 15.60 5.93 -4.93
CA THR A 25 15.96 5.08 -3.79
C THR A 25 14.72 4.46 -3.14
N PRO A 26 14.84 3.31 -2.46
CA PRO A 26 13.72 2.69 -1.75
C PRO A 26 13.15 3.60 -0.64
N ALA A 27 13.99 4.42 0.01
CA ALA A 27 13.52 5.41 0.97
C ALA A 27 12.62 6.48 0.33
N GLU A 28 13.02 7.02 -0.83
CA GLU A 28 12.22 7.98 -1.60
C GLU A 28 10.93 7.33 -2.13
N PHE A 29 10.98 6.05 -2.50
CA PHE A 29 9.82 5.28 -2.92
C PHE A 29 8.78 5.15 -1.79
N VAL A 30 9.22 4.79 -0.58
CA VAL A 30 8.33 4.76 0.60
C VAL A 30 7.80 6.16 0.93
N ALA A 31 8.62 7.20 0.79
CA ALA A 31 8.16 8.58 0.98
C ALA A 31 7.08 8.97 -0.05
N ALA A 32 7.22 8.54 -1.31
CA ALA A 32 6.19 8.70 -2.34
C ALA A 32 4.91 7.93 -1.96
N MET A 33 5.00 6.72 -1.39
CA MET A 33 3.83 5.97 -0.92
C MET A 33 3.08 6.74 0.18
N ARG A 34 3.80 7.35 1.13
CA ARG A 34 3.22 8.21 2.17
C ARG A 34 2.51 9.43 1.57
N ARG A 35 3.08 10.04 0.52
CA ARG A 35 2.46 11.16 -0.19
C ARG A 35 1.20 10.70 -0.93
N TYR A 36 1.25 9.54 -1.60
CA TYR A 36 0.11 9.00 -2.35
C TYR A 36 -1.06 8.63 -1.45
N ARG A 37 -0.76 8.05 -0.28
CA ARG A 37 -1.78 7.80 0.77
C ARG A 37 -2.46 9.09 1.19
N ARG A 38 -1.70 10.16 1.46
CA ARG A 38 -2.26 11.46 1.86
C ARG A 38 -3.13 12.05 0.75
N TRP A 39 -2.65 11.98 -0.49
CA TRP A 39 -3.40 12.41 -1.67
C TRP A 39 -4.72 11.63 -1.83
N ALA A 40 -4.72 10.32 -1.59
CA ALA A 40 -5.91 9.47 -1.66
C ALA A 40 -6.92 9.67 -0.49
N GLY A 41 -6.76 10.69 0.34
CA GLY A 41 -7.63 10.98 1.49
C GLY A 41 -7.15 10.40 2.83
N ASN A 42 -5.87 10.04 2.92
CA ASN A 42 -5.21 9.53 4.13
C ASN A 42 -5.96 8.38 4.84
N PRO A 43 -6.30 7.28 4.14
CA PRO A 43 -6.96 6.14 4.77
C PRO A 43 -6.11 5.57 5.92
N SER A 44 -6.74 5.16 7.02
CA SER A 44 -6.06 4.49 8.13
C SER A 44 -5.47 3.14 7.70
N PHE A 45 -4.42 2.65 8.37
CA PHE A 45 -3.81 1.36 8.04
C PHE A 45 -4.81 0.18 8.12
N ARG A 46 -5.76 0.25 9.06
CA ARG A 46 -6.86 -0.71 9.19
C ARG A 46 -7.80 -0.70 7.97
N LEU A 47 -8.10 0.49 7.44
CA LEU A 47 -8.92 0.65 6.24
C LEU A 47 -8.17 0.18 4.98
N LEU A 48 -6.84 0.38 4.91
CA LEU A 48 -6.02 -0.19 3.84
C LEU A 48 -6.06 -1.72 3.85
N ALA A 49 -5.90 -2.34 5.02
CA ALA A 49 -6.02 -3.79 5.19
C ALA A 49 -7.40 -4.30 4.74
N GLU A 50 -8.47 -3.64 5.17
CA GLU A 50 -9.85 -3.97 4.77
C GLU A 50 -10.07 -3.84 3.26
N ARG A 51 -9.62 -2.74 2.65
CA ARG A 51 -9.72 -2.52 1.20
C ARG A 51 -8.89 -3.49 0.37
N CYS A 52 -7.82 -4.04 0.94
CA CYS A 52 -7.04 -5.13 0.33
C CYS A 52 -7.59 -6.51 0.65
N ALA A 53 -8.82 -6.64 1.18
CA ALA A 53 -9.39 -7.92 1.62
C ALA A 53 -8.49 -8.68 2.61
N HIS A 54 -7.84 -7.95 3.53
CA HIS A 54 -6.88 -8.48 4.51
C HIS A 54 -5.68 -9.23 3.91
N MET A 55 -5.38 -9.05 2.63
CA MET A 55 -4.14 -9.56 2.02
C MET A 55 -2.87 -9.01 2.68
N CYS A 56 -2.97 -7.85 3.34
CA CYS A 56 -1.90 -7.21 4.10
C CYS A 56 -2.45 -6.64 5.40
N SER A 57 -1.82 -6.99 6.52
CA SER A 57 -2.19 -6.47 7.84
C SER A 57 -1.83 -4.99 8.01
N ALA A 58 -2.56 -4.30 8.87
CA ALA A 58 -2.26 -2.91 9.25
C ALA A 58 -0.82 -2.75 9.78
N ALA A 59 -0.31 -3.75 10.52
CA ALA A 59 1.07 -3.78 11.00
C ALA A 59 2.10 -3.86 9.86
N THR A 60 1.82 -4.63 8.80
CA THR A 60 2.68 -4.72 7.61
C THR A 60 2.73 -3.39 6.87
N PHE A 61 1.58 -2.74 6.67
CA PHE A 61 1.55 -1.40 6.08
C PHE A 61 2.26 -0.38 6.96
N HIS A 62 2.11 -0.46 8.28
CA HIS A 62 2.84 0.39 9.20
C HIS A 62 4.35 0.16 9.09
N GLY A 63 4.81 -1.09 9.09
CA GLY A 63 6.24 -1.42 8.94
C GLY A 63 6.83 -0.89 7.64
N ILE A 64 6.18 -1.15 6.50
CA ILE A 64 6.61 -0.65 5.19
C ILE A 64 6.60 0.87 5.15
N LEU A 65 5.50 1.49 5.60
CA LEU A 65 5.35 2.93 5.54
C LEU A 65 6.18 3.64 6.60
N ASN A 66 6.75 2.98 7.61
CA ASN A 66 7.64 3.61 8.58
C ASN A 66 9.13 3.31 8.26
N GLY A 67 9.40 2.19 7.59
CA GLY A 67 10.71 1.83 7.10
C GLY A 67 11.17 2.61 5.87
N THR A 68 12.32 2.18 5.33
CA THR A 68 12.97 2.71 4.12
C THR A 68 13.32 1.62 3.13
N GLU A 69 12.84 0.41 3.36
CA GLU A 69 13.07 -0.77 2.54
C GLU A 69 12.05 -0.87 1.40
N LEU A 70 12.46 -1.50 0.30
CA LEU A 70 11.58 -1.70 -0.84
C LEU A 70 10.46 -2.69 -0.44
N PRO A 71 9.17 -2.31 -0.55
CA PRO A 71 8.08 -3.21 -0.25
C PRO A 71 8.03 -4.37 -1.25
N LYS A 72 7.37 -5.47 -0.90
CA LYS A 72 7.08 -6.51 -1.90
C LYS A 72 6.10 -6.00 -2.96
N PHE A 73 6.28 -6.44 -4.21
CA PHE A 73 5.41 -6.09 -5.32
C PHE A 73 3.91 -6.35 -5.01
N THR A 74 3.59 -7.48 -4.39
CA THR A 74 2.20 -7.81 -3.99
C THR A 74 1.62 -6.78 -3.01
N VAL A 75 2.41 -6.34 -2.03
CA VAL A 75 1.96 -5.38 -1.01
C VAL A 75 1.80 -3.99 -1.63
N LEU A 76 2.72 -3.62 -2.52
CA LEU A 76 2.62 -2.39 -3.30
C LEU A 76 1.36 -2.36 -4.17
N ASN A 77 1.09 -3.43 -4.92
CA ASN A 77 -0.07 -3.49 -5.79
C ASN A 77 -1.37 -3.40 -4.98
N ALA A 78 -1.45 -4.14 -3.86
CA ALA A 78 -2.58 -4.06 -2.93
C ALA A 78 -2.76 -2.64 -2.39
N PHE A 79 -1.66 -1.98 -1.98
CA PHE A 79 -1.69 -0.60 -1.51
C PHE A 79 -2.24 0.39 -2.54
N VAL A 80 -1.79 0.30 -3.80
CA VAL A 80 -2.22 1.19 -4.87
C VAL A 80 -3.72 1.00 -5.16
N ILE A 81 -4.18 -0.25 -5.21
CA ILE A 81 -5.60 -0.60 -5.39
C ILE A 81 -6.44 -0.07 -4.21
N ALA A 82 -6.00 -0.27 -2.97
CA ALA A 82 -6.71 0.21 -1.77
C ALA A 82 -6.75 1.74 -1.64
N CYS A 83 -5.80 2.43 -2.27
CA CYS A 83 -5.83 3.88 -2.41
C CYS A 83 -6.70 4.36 -3.59
N GLY A 84 -7.38 3.48 -4.31
CA GLY A 84 -8.21 3.82 -5.47
C GLY A 84 -7.39 4.07 -6.73
N GLY A 85 -6.27 3.37 -6.89
CA GLY A 85 -5.47 3.37 -8.11
C GLY A 85 -6.07 2.48 -9.19
N ASP A 86 -6.18 3.03 -10.40
CA ASP A 86 -6.48 2.33 -11.65
C ASP A 86 -5.25 1.59 -12.20
N GLU A 87 -5.43 0.80 -13.26
CA GLU A 87 -4.35 0.04 -13.91
C GLU A 87 -3.14 0.89 -14.31
N GLU A 88 -3.35 2.08 -14.87
CA GLU A 88 -2.25 2.99 -15.25
C GLU A 88 -1.38 3.34 -14.04
N LYS A 89 -1.99 3.58 -12.89
CA LYS A 89 -1.26 3.89 -11.66
C LYS A 89 -0.52 2.66 -11.17
N CYS A 90 -1.15 1.49 -11.17
CA CYS A 90 -0.48 0.23 -10.84
C CYS A 90 0.74 -0.01 -11.73
N GLN A 91 0.65 0.28 -13.03
CA GLN A 91 1.77 0.16 -13.97
C GLN A 91 2.91 1.15 -13.69
N ARG A 92 2.61 2.41 -13.33
CA ARG A 92 3.64 3.38 -12.94
C ARG A 92 4.37 2.96 -11.68
N TRP A 93 3.62 2.56 -10.66
CA TRP A 93 4.19 2.03 -9.40
C TRP A 93 5.00 0.76 -9.62
N ALA A 94 4.51 -0.14 -10.47
CA ALA A 94 5.22 -1.36 -10.85
C ALA A 94 6.54 -1.10 -11.58
N THR A 95 6.54 -0.14 -12.50
CA THR A 95 7.74 0.25 -13.26
C THR A 95 8.79 0.84 -12.33
N ALA A 96 8.40 1.78 -11.46
CA ALA A 96 9.30 2.37 -10.45
C ALA A 96 9.88 1.30 -9.51
N TRP A 97 9.03 0.37 -9.04
CA TRP A 97 9.46 -0.74 -8.22
C TRP A 97 10.50 -1.62 -8.91
N ARG A 98 10.26 -2.00 -10.18
CA ARG A 98 11.20 -2.82 -10.97
C ARG A 98 12.53 -2.10 -11.22
N CYS A 99 12.50 -0.78 -11.40
CA CYS A 99 13.73 0.01 -11.57
C CYS A 99 14.61 -0.08 -10.30
N LEU A 100 13.98 0.05 -9.12
CA LEU A 100 14.69 -0.03 -7.83
C LEU A 100 15.13 -1.46 -7.48
N ASP A 101 14.32 -2.46 -7.82
CA ASP A 101 14.65 -3.88 -7.62
C ASP A 101 15.87 -4.31 -8.43
N GLN A 102 15.98 -3.84 -9.68
CA GLN A 102 17.15 -4.13 -10.53
C GLN A 102 18.43 -3.41 -10.07
N GLU A 103 18.32 -2.21 -9.48
CA GLU A 103 19.45 -1.47 -8.92
C GLU A 103 19.90 -2.02 -7.55
N GLY A 104 19.02 -2.74 -6.84
CA GLY A 104 19.16 -3.10 -5.43
C GLY A 104 19.22 -4.61 -5.14
N ALA A 105 19.82 -5.42 -6.01
CA ALA A 105 19.87 -6.88 -5.86
C ALA A 105 20.34 -7.36 -4.46
N GLY A 106 19.38 -7.71 -3.60
CA GLY A 106 19.55 -8.36 -2.30
C GLY A 106 18.24 -9.03 -1.87
N PRO A 107 18.26 -10.31 -1.45
CA PRO A 107 17.06 -11.16 -1.42
C PRO A 107 16.09 -10.75 -0.32
N ALA A 108 14.85 -10.46 -0.70
CA ALA A 108 13.76 -10.21 0.23
C ALA A 108 13.45 -11.46 1.06
N PRO A 109 13.37 -11.38 2.40
CA PRO A 109 12.81 -12.46 3.21
C PRO A 109 11.34 -12.62 2.83
N SER A 110 10.95 -13.81 2.39
CA SER A 110 9.58 -14.24 2.13
C SER A 110 8.64 -13.79 3.27
N PRO A 111 7.39 -13.38 2.99
CA PRO A 111 6.48 -13.06 4.07
C PRO A 111 6.24 -14.38 4.82
N VAL A 112 6.67 -14.42 6.09
CA VAL A 112 6.06 -15.33 7.05
C VAL A 112 4.59 -14.94 7.06
N ILE A 113 3.78 -15.75 6.40
CA ILE A 113 2.33 -15.75 6.58
C ILE A 113 2.13 -16.22 8.01
N LEU A 114 2.18 -15.27 8.95
CA LEU A 114 1.65 -15.49 10.28
C LEU A 114 0.14 -15.48 10.10
N LEU A 115 -0.40 -16.67 9.82
CA LEU A 115 -1.78 -17.01 10.05
C LEU A 115 -2.21 -16.38 11.38
N PRO A 116 -3.27 -15.55 11.44
CA PRO A 116 -3.80 -15.14 12.73
C PRO A 116 -4.13 -16.40 13.55
N PRO A 117 -3.88 -16.46 14.87
CA PRO A 117 -4.40 -17.55 15.68
C PRO A 117 -5.92 -17.63 15.43
N PRO A 118 -6.50 -18.81 15.22
CA PRO A 118 -7.94 -18.97 15.16
C PRO A 118 -8.50 -18.80 16.58
N ASP A 119 -8.59 -17.57 17.06
CA ASP A 119 -9.20 -17.26 18.36
C ASP A 119 -10.12 -16.05 18.22
N GLU A 120 -11.26 -16.30 17.56
CA GLU A 120 -12.56 -15.74 17.93
C GLU A 120 -13.65 -16.62 17.28
N GLN A 121 -13.59 -17.92 17.58
CA GLN A 121 -14.80 -18.74 17.62
C GLN A 121 -15.39 -18.48 19.01
N GLU A 122 -16.32 -17.53 19.11
CA GLU A 122 -17.12 -17.38 20.33
C GLU A 122 -17.76 -18.75 20.65
N PRO A 123 -17.59 -19.28 21.88
CA PRO A 123 -18.22 -20.53 22.25
C PRO A 123 -19.76 -20.34 22.24
N PRO A 124 -20.55 -21.27 21.67
CA PRO A 124 -21.97 -21.30 21.97
C PRO A 124 -22.12 -21.77 23.42
N GLY A 125 -22.57 -20.87 24.30
CA GLY A 125 -22.71 -21.17 25.71
C GLY A 125 -23.63 -20.21 26.46
N ALA A 126 -24.94 -20.32 26.24
CA ALA A 126 -26.00 -20.25 27.26
C ALA A 126 -27.37 -20.51 26.61
#